data_AF-A0A0C9ZGT8-F1
#
_entry.id   AF-A0A0C9ZGT8-F1
#
_cell.length_a   1.000
_cell.length_b   1.000
_cell.length_c   1.000
_cell.angle_alpha   90.00
_cell.angle_beta   90.00
_cell.angle_gamma   90.00
#
_symmetry.space_group_name_H-M   'P 1'
#
loop_
_entity.id
_entity.type
_entity.pdbx_description
1 polymer ?
#
loop_
_entity_poly.entity_id
_entity_poly.type
_entity_poly.pdbx_seq_one_letter_code
_entity_poly.pdbx_strand_id
1 'polypeptide(L)'
;MTKADVVIQPTTLAFFGPLWCKLLGEAKARMRLYVAMEVPFLQHEMVFDGVCMEILVEMVIKYEDDGLELEAGFYPEHKRSMVTILFNNMQTFRSEIKKVAVRIVPFEYGLYPPETIDDNAKQIDFVKKKATQLLESA
;
A
#
# COMPACT_ATOMS: atom_id res chain seq x y z
N MET A 1 17.40 34.33 20.77
CA MET A 1 16.44 33.57 19.95
C MET A 1 17.20 32.41 19.32
N THR A 2 17.02 31.21 19.86
CA THR A 2 17.54 29.97 19.27
C THR A 2 16.81 29.72 17.95
N LYS A 3 17.57 29.51 16.88
CA LYS A 3 17.06 29.17 15.55
C LYS A 3 16.22 27.90 15.72
N ALA A 4 14.94 27.94 15.38
CA ALA A 4 14.13 26.73 15.37
C ALA A 4 14.75 25.77 14.36
N ASP A 5 15.33 24.67 14.84
CA ASP A 5 15.83 23.62 13.98
C ASP A 5 14.64 23.07 13.19
N VAL A 6 14.67 23.29 11.87
CA VAL A 6 13.67 22.74 10.96
C VAL A 6 13.87 21.24 10.96
N VAL A 7 12.95 20.50 11.59
CA VAL A 7 12.94 19.04 11.55
C VAL A 7 12.74 18.62 10.10
N ILE A 8 13.80 18.12 9.48
CA ILE A 8 13.73 17.57 8.13
C ILE A 8 12.87 16.31 8.21
N GLN A 9 11.84 16.24 7.37
CA GLN A 9 10.92 15.11 7.32
C GLN A 9 11.03 14.43 5.94
N PRO A 10 11.94 13.45 5.79
CA PRO A 10 12.15 12.77 4.52
C PRO A 10 10.87 12.10 4.03
N THR A 11 10.55 12.29 2.75
CA THR A 11 9.41 11.65 2.07
C THR A 11 9.83 10.72 0.94
N THR A 12 11.12 10.71 0.58
CA THR A 12 11.69 9.94 -0.52
C THR A 12 12.87 9.10 -0.06
N LEU A 13 13.11 7.98 -0.76
CA LEU A 13 14.24 7.09 -0.45
C LEU A 13 15.58 7.80 -0.67
N ALA A 14 15.67 8.68 -1.67
CA ALA A 14 16.92 9.35 -2.05
C ALA A 14 17.55 10.22 -0.94
N PHE A 15 16.80 10.50 0.13
CA PHE A 15 17.35 11.16 1.32
C PHE A 15 18.28 10.24 2.14
N PHE A 16 18.05 8.94 2.12
CA PHE A 16 18.74 7.98 2.98
C PHE A 16 20.01 7.43 2.33
N GLY A 17 20.90 6.88 3.15
CA GLY A 17 22.09 6.17 2.69
C GLY A 17 21.77 4.97 1.78
N PRO A 18 22.72 4.50 0.96
CA PRO A 18 22.54 3.34 0.08
C PRO A 18 21.95 2.10 0.76
N LEU A 19 22.42 1.74 1.95
CA LEU A 19 21.97 0.53 2.63
C LEU A 19 20.56 0.71 3.21
N TRP A 20 20.25 1.89 3.77
CA TRP A 20 18.88 2.27 4.11
C TRP A 20 17.94 2.28 2.91
N CYS A 21 18.37 2.78 1.75
CA CYS A 21 17.57 2.72 0.52
C CYS A 21 17.22 1.29 0.14
N LYS A 22 18.19 0.37 0.25
CA LYS A 22 17.99 -1.06 0.00
C LYS A 22 17.00 -1.66 1.00
N LEU A 23 17.24 -1.45 2.30
CA LEU A 23 16.38 -1.93 3.39
C LEU A 23 14.94 -1.46 3.21
N LEU A 24 14.73 -0.15 3.00
CA LEU A 24 13.40 0.42 2.81
C LEU A 24 12.76 -0.03 1.49
N GLY A 25 13.55 -0.34 0.46
CA GLY A 25 13.08 -0.98 -0.78
C GLY A 25 12.53 -2.39 -0.53
N GLU A 26 13.25 -3.21 0.23
CA GLU A 26 12.81 -4.55 0.64
C GLU A 26 11.58 -4.48 1.56
N ALA A 27 11.57 -3.55 2.52
CA ALA A 27 10.42 -3.29 3.40
C ALA A 27 9.18 -2.89 2.60
N LYS A 28 9.32 -2.05 1.56
CA LYS A 28 8.22 -1.72 0.62
C LYS A 28 7.69 -2.97 -0.08
N ALA A 29 8.54 -3.91 -0.48
CA ALA A 29 8.11 -5.15 -1.13
C ALA A 29 7.32 -6.04 -0.16
N ARG A 30 7.81 -6.20 1.08
CA ARG A 30 7.09 -6.93 2.15
C ARG A 30 5.73 -6.30 2.45
N MET A 31 5.66 -4.98 2.54
CA MET A 31 4.41 -4.26 2.76
C MET A 31 3.39 -4.52 1.64
N ARG A 32 3.85 -4.55 0.38
CA ARG A 32 2.98 -4.88 -0.77
C ARG A 32 2.48 -6.33 -0.70
N LEU A 33 3.35 -7.27 -0.35
CA LEU A 33 2.97 -8.67 -0.17
C LEU A 33 1.90 -8.81 0.91
N TYR A 34 2.08 -8.16 2.06
CA TYR A 34 1.10 -8.16 3.15
C TYR A 34 -0.27 -7.62 2.69
N VAL A 35 -0.30 -6.49 1.98
CA VAL A 35 -1.55 -5.90 1.45
C VAL A 35 -2.23 -6.81 0.43
N ALA A 36 -1.46 -7.57 -0.35
CA ALA A 36 -2.02 -8.49 -1.35
C ALA A 36 -2.64 -9.75 -0.71
N MET A 37 -2.12 -10.20 0.43
CA MET A 37 -2.49 -11.49 1.02
C MET A 37 -3.51 -11.38 2.16
N GLU A 38 -3.35 -10.42 3.07
CA GLU A 38 -4.07 -10.45 4.35
C GLU A 38 -5.34 -9.59 4.33
N VAL A 39 -5.19 -8.26 4.20
CA VAL A 39 -6.33 -7.34 4.35
C VAL A 39 -6.25 -6.18 3.35
N PRO A 40 -7.06 -6.19 2.27
CA PRO A 40 -7.07 -5.11 1.29
C PRO A 40 -7.66 -3.78 1.80
N PHE A 41 -8.26 -3.75 3.00
CA PHE A 41 -8.93 -2.59 3.59
C PHE A 41 -8.57 -2.37 5.06
N LEU A 42 -7.32 -2.05 5.37
CA LEU A 42 -6.90 -1.75 6.74
C LEU A 42 -7.19 -0.30 7.14
N GLN A 43 -7.54 -0.09 8.41
CA GLN A 43 -7.73 1.22 9.01
C GLN A 43 -6.38 1.92 9.23
N HIS A 44 -6.32 3.22 8.92
CA HIS A 44 -5.09 4.02 8.88
C HIS A 44 -4.22 3.91 10.14
N GLU A 45 -4.83 4.01 11.33
CA GLU A 45 -4.12 4.00 12.61
C GLU A 45 -3.49 2.64 12.93
N MET A 46 -4.18 1.54 12.60
CA MET A 46 -3.65 0.18 12.81
C MET A 46 -2.45 -0.15 11.92
N VAL A 47 -2.34 0.55 10.78
CA VAL A 47 -1.31 0.26 9.78
C VAL A 47 -0.03 1.01 10.05
N PHE A 48 -0.14 2.29 10.43
CA PHE A 48 1.03 3.16 10.58
C PHE A 48 1.84 2.76 11.82
N ASP A 49 1.20 2.69 12.98
CA ASP A 49 1.86 2.32 14.25
C ASP A 49 1.92 0.80 14.47
N GLY A 50 1.24 0.00 13.65
CA GLY A 50 1.32 -1.46 13.62
C GLY A 50 2.21 -1.95 12.48
N VAL A 51 1.61 -2.51 11.43
CA VAL A 51 2.31 -3.30 10.40
C VAL A 51 3.49 -2.57 9.75
N CYS A 52 3.36 -1.28 9.42
CA CYS A 52 4.48 -0.53 8.82
C CYS A 52 5.66 -0.42 9.79
N MET A 53 5.38 -0.20 11.08
CA MET A 53 6.36 -0.11 12.14
C MET A 53 7.04 -1.47 12.39
N GLU A 54 6.26 -2.54 12.46
CA GLU A 54 6.74 -3.91 12.64
C GLU A 54 7.66 -4.33 11.50
N ILE A 55 7.24 -4.13 10.25
CA ILE A 55 8.06 -4.43 9.07
C ILE A 55 9.36 -3.62 9.10
N LEU A 56 9.33 -2.34 9.47
CA LEU A 56 10.53 -1.52 9.55
C LEU A 56 11.50 -2.07 10.61
N VAL A 57 11.02 -2.36 11.81
CA VAL A 57 11.83 -2.88 12.91
C VAL A 57 12.41 -4.25 12.58
N GLU A 58 11.59 -5.16 12.03
CA GLU A 58 12.02 -6.49 11.61
C GLU A 58 13.14 -6.40 10.56
N MET A 59 13.01 -5.49 9.60
CA MET A 59 14.03 -5.29 8.57
C MET A 59 15.32 -4.70 9.12
N VAL A 60 15.25 -3.80 10.10
CA VAL A 60 16.44 -3.27 10.80
C VAL A 60 17.16 -4.39 11.54
N ILE A 61 16.43 -5.15 12.37
CA ILE A 61 16.99 -6.29 13.11
C ILE A 61 17.63 -7.29 12.16
N LYS A 62 16.93 -7.66 11.08
CA LYS A 62 17.47 -8.58 10.08
C LYS A 62 18.79 -8.09 9.48
N TYR A 63 18.89 -6.81 9.13
CA TYR A 63 20.13 -6.27 8.55
C TYR A 63 21.27 -6.28 9.58
N GLU A 64 20.98 -5.94 10.83
CA GLU A 64 21.95 -6.03 11.92
C GLU A 64 22.43 -7.49 12.15
N ASP A 65 21.50 -8.45 12.17
CA ASP A 65 21.79 -9.89 12.30
C ASP A 65 22.61 -10.43 11.11
N ASP A 66 22.38 -9.91 9.90
CA ASP A 66 23.15 -10.22 8.70
C ASP A 66 24.54 -9.54 8.68
N GLY A 67 24.89 -8.77 9.70
CA GLY A 67 26.18 -8.05 9.81
C GLY A 67 26.28 -6.83 8.88
N LEU A 68 25.15 -6.30 8.42
CA LEU A 68 25.09 -5.12 7.55
C LEU A 68 25.05 -3.84 8.38
N GLU A 69 26.12 -3.05 8.31
CA GLU A 69 26.23 -1.77 9.02
C GLU A 69 25.40 -0.67 8.36
N LEU A 70 24.20 -0.44 8.88
CA LEU A 70 23.33 0.65 8.44
C LEU A 70 23.97 2.01 8.73
N GLU A 71 23.85 2.94 7.78
CA GLU A 71 24.47 4.26 7.92
C GLU A 71 23.90 5.01 9.13
N ALA A 72 24.78 5.58 9.96
CA ALA A 72 24.39 6.30 11.16
C ALA A 72 23.63 7.60 10.86
N GLY A 73 22.86 8.08 11.84
CA GLY A 73 22.14 9.37 11.75
C GLY A 73 20.78 9.31 11.08
N PHE A 74 20.33 8.12 10.62
CA PHE A 74 18.99 7.98 10.05
C PHE A 74 17.96 7.38 11.01
N TYR A 75 18.32 6.31 11.73
CA TYR A 75 17.47 5.66 12.72
C TYR A 75 18.08 5.82 14.11
N PRO A 76 17.28 6.12 15.16
CA PRO A 76 15.83 6.25 15.17
C PRO A 76 15.29 7.63 14.73
N GLU A 77 16.14 8.60 14.41
CA GLU A 77 15.76 10.01 14.17
C GLU A 77 14.65 10.19 13.13
N HIS A 78 14.76 9.53 11.98
CA HIS A 78 13.79 9.61 10.88
C HIS A 78 12.82 8.41 10.84
N LYS A 79 12.68 7.67 11.94
CA LYS A 79 11.82 6.48 12.02
C LYS A 79 10.40 6.73 11.53
N ARG A 80 9.77 7.83 11.96
CA ARG A 80 8.40 8.19 11.53
C ARG A 80 8.32 8.48 10.02
N SER A 81 9.36 9.08 9.45
CA SER A 81 9.48 9.29 8.00
C SER A 81 9.63 7.98 7.22
N MET A 82 10.45 7.05 7.73
CA MET A 82 10.58 5.71 7.14
C MET A 82 9.23 4.97 7.12
N VAL A 83 8.50 4.97 8.24
CA VAL A 83 7.14 4.40 8.33
C VAL A 83 6.17 5.08 7.35
N THR A 84 6.25 6.42 7.23
CA THR A 84 5.44 7.19 6.27
C THR A 84 5.71 6.77 4.82
N ILE A 85 6.96 6.49 4.47
CA ILE A 85 7.35 5.99 3.15
C ILE A 85 6.74 4.62 2.86
N LEU A 86 6.70 3.72 3.84
CA LEU A 86 6.07 2.40 3.70
C LEU A 86 4.55 2.53 3.55
N PHE A 87 3.92 3.36 4.38
CA PHE A 87 2.50 3.63 4.32
C PHE A 87 2.07 4.18 2.96
N ASN A 88 2.75 5.22 2.47
CA ASN A 88 2.46 5.83 1.17
C ASN A 88 2.64 4.82 0.02
N ASN A 89 3.67 3.99 0.08
CA ASN A 89 3.90 2.94 -0.91
C ASN A 89 2.73 1.93 -0.97
N MET A 90 2.20 1.53 0.18
CA MET A 90 1.00 0.68 0.25
C MET A 90 -0.22 1.36 -0.36
N GLN A 91 -0.47 2.64 -0.07
CA GLN A 91 -1.63 3.34 -0.63
C GLN A 91 -1.56 3.40 -2.15
N THR A 92 -0.38 3.71 -2.70
CA THR A 92 -0.15 3.70 -4.15
C THR A 92 -0.37 2.31 -4.74
N PHE A 93 0.23 1.27 -4.14
CA PHE A 93 0.08 -0.10 -4.63
C PHE A 93 -1.38 -0.58 -4.63
N ARG A 94 -2.12 -0.27 -3.57
CA ARG A 94 -3.55 -0.56 -3.46
C ARG A 94 -4.38 0.14 -4.53
N SER A 95 -4.05 1.40 -4.85
CA SER A 95 -4.69 2.12 -5.95
C SER A 95 -4.49 1.41 -7.28
N GLU A 96 -3.29 0.89 -7.55
CA GLU A 96 -3.03 0.11 -8.76
C GLU A 96 -3.81 -1.21 -8.79
N ILE A 97 -3.88 -1.95 -7.67
CA ILE A 97 -4.73 -3.14 -7.56
C ILE A 97 -6.19 -2.79 -7.88
N LYS A 98 -6.71 -1.69 -7.31
CA LYS A 98 -8.08 -1.24 -7.55
C LYS A 98 -8.33 -0.93 -9.02
N LYS A 99 -7.40 -0.27 -9.71
CA LYS A 99 -7.53 0.04 -11.15
C LYS A 99 -7.67 -1.23 -11.98
N VAL A 100 -6.91 -2.28 -11.65
CA VAL A 100 -6.98 -3.58 -12.32
C VAL A 100 -8.30 -4.29 -11.98
N ALA A 101 -8.66 -4.34 -10.70
CA ALA A 101 -9.88 -4.99 -10.23
C ALA A 101 -11.16 -4.38 -10.83
N VAL A 102 -11.21 -3.05 -11.00
CA VAL A 102 -12.35 -2.36 -11.63
C VAL A 102 -12.60 -2.82 -13.07
N ARG A 103 -11.60 -3.37 -13.76
CA ARG A 103 -11.74 -3.92 -15.12
C ARG A 103 -12.04 -5.41 -15.12
N ILE A 104 -11.36 -6.16 -14.25
CA ILE A 104 -11.48 -7.62 -14.19
C ILE A 104 -12.81 -8.05 -13.57
N VAL A 105 -13.22 -7.44 -12.45
CA VAL A 105 -14.42 -7.86 -11.71
C VAL A 105 -15.67 -7.78 -12.61
N PRO A 106 -15.96 -6.68 -13.33
CA PRO A 106 -17.14 -6.67 -14.19
C PRO A 106 -17.08 -7.67 -15.35
N PHE A 107 -15.88 -8.02 -15.82
CA PHE A 107 -15.69 -9.04 -16.85
C PHE A 107 -15.99 -10.44 -16.32
N GLU A 108 -15.29 -10.87 -15.26
CA GLU A 108 -15.42 -12.21 -14.67
C GLU A 108 -16.84 -12.52 -14.20
N TYR A 109 -17.52 -11.51 -13.66
CA TYR A 109 -18.89 -11.65 -13.16
C TYR A 109 -19.96 -11.37 -14.23
N GLY A 110 -19.56 -11.11 -15.48
CA GLY A 110 -20.49 -10.82 -16.58
C GLY A 110 -21.39 -9.61 -16.31
N LEU A 111 -20.86 -8.61 -15.61
CA LEU A 111 -21.56 -7.36 -15.30
C LEU A 111 -21.49 -6.35 -16.45
N TYR A 112 -20.67 -6.57 -17.47
CA TYR A 112 -20.73 -5.75 -18.68
C TYR A 112 -22.05 -5.98 -19.42
N PRO A 113 -22.85 -4.92 -19.66
CA PRO A 113 -24.05 -5.04 -20.49
C PRO A 113 -23.68 -5.49 -21.91
N PRO A 114 -24.51 -6.32 -22.57
CA PRO A 114 -24.34 -6.63 -23.99
C PRO A 114 -24.31 -5.36 -24.85
N GLU A 115 -23.48 -5.35 -25.89
CA GLU A 115 -23.36 -4.23 -26.85
C GLU A 115 -24.70 -3.88 -27.54
N THR A 116 -25.66 -4.81 -27.53
CA THR A 116 -27.01 -4.60 -28.05
C THR A 116 -27.87 -3.66 -27.19
N ILE A 117 -27.43 -3.31 -25.97
CA ILE A 117 -28.14 -2.39 -25.07
C ILE A 117 -27.48 -1.02 -25.13
N ASP A 118 -28.04 -0.12 -25.93
CA ASP A 118 -27.54 1.27 -26.11
C ASP A 118 -28.23 2.30 -25.17
N ASP A 119 -29.16 1.86 -24.33
CA ASP A 119 -29.85 2.73 -23.38
C ASP A 119 -29.24 2.63 -21.97
N ASN A 120 -28.78 3.75 -21.42
CA ASN A 120 -28.13 3.83 -20.11
C ASN A 120 -29.02 3.28 -18.97
N ALA A 121 -30.34 3.52 -19.00
CA ALA A 121 -31.22 3.02 -17.96
C ALA A 121 -31.32 1.49 -18.00
N LYS A 122 -31.43 0.89 -19.19
CA LYS A 122 -31.40 -0.56 -19.39
C LYS A 122 -30.05 -1.18 -19.03
N GLN A 123 -28.94 -0.49 -19.29
CA GLN A 123 -27.60 -0.94 -18.86
C GLN A 123 -27.51 -1.00 -17.33
N ILE A 124 -27.98 0.04 -16.63
CA ILE A 124 -28.00 0.08 -15.16
C ILE A 124 -28.89 -1.04 -14.60
N ASP A 125 -30.08 -1.26 -15.19
CA ASP A 125 -30.99 -2.33 -14.76
C ASP A 125 -30.38 -3.72 -14.94
N PHE A 126 -29.70 -3.95 -16.08
CA PHE A 126 -28.95 -5.20 -16.33
C PHE A 126 -27.90 -5.45 -15.25
N VAL A 127 -27.05 -4.46 -14.96
CA VAL A 127 -25.98 -4.58 -13.94
C VAL A 127 -26.59 -4.89 -12.58
N LYS A 128 -27.65 -4.16 -12.18
CA LYS A 128 -28.34 -4.38 -10.90
C LYS A 128 -28.90 -5.79 -10.80
N LYS A 129 -29.64 -6.24 -11.82
CA LYS A 129 -30.23 -7.58 -11.85
C LYS A 129 -29.17 -8.66 -11.77
N LYS A 130 -28.07 -8.52 -12.51
CA LYS A 130 -26.96 -9.47 -12.50
C LYS A 130 -26.23 -9.48 -11.15
N ALA A 131 -26.00 -8.31 -10.55
CA ALA A 131 -25.41 -8.20 -9.23
C ALA A 131 -26.29 -8.85 -8.14
N THR A 132 -27.61 -8.65 -8.17
CA THR A 132 -28.55 -9.31 -7.26
C THR A 132 -28.47 -10.83 -7.39
N GLN A 133 -28.44 -11.37 -8.61
CA GLN A 133 -28.31 -12.81 -8.84
C GLN A 133 -27.01 -13.38 -8.27
N LEU A 134 -25.89 -12.65 -8.39
CA LEU A 134 -24.61 -13.07 -7.82
C LEU A 134 -24.64 -13.07 -6.29
N LEU A 135 -25.31 -12.09 -5.67
CA LEU A 135 -25.46 -12.04 -4.21
C LEU A 135 -26.38 -13.14 -3.67
N GLU A 136 -27.40 -13.53 -4.42
CA GLU A 136 -28.31 -14.62 -4.04
C GLU A 136 -27.71 -16.03 -4.23
N SER A 137 -26.63 -16.16 -5.01
CA SER A 137 -25.97 -17.43 -5.32
C SER A 137 -24.64 -17.66 -4.59
N ALA A 138 -24.20 -16.70 -3.79
CA ALA A 138 -23.01 -16.76 -2.93
C ALA A 138 -23.35 -17.31 -1.53
#